data_AF-A0A3M1ZII3-F1
#
_entry.id   AF-A0A3M1ZII3-F1
#
_cell.length_a   1.000
_cell.length_b   1.000
_cell.length_c   1.000
_cell.angle_alpha   90.00
_cell.angle_beta   90.00
_cell.angle_gamma   90.00
#
_symmetry.space_group_name_H-M   'P 1'
#
loop_
_entity.id
_entity.type
_entity.pdbx_description
1 polymer ?
#
loop_
_entity_poly.entity_id
_entity_poly.type
_entity_poly.pdbx_seq_one_letter_code
_entity_poly.pdbx_strand_id
1 'polypeptide(L)'
;MLEFNPELFTQLNRQSRFRENTLIDLKRDLYCVRGDDKGLAEFIRDMIAMANASRRRGKPAYILFGVNNDGTISEGGIKGQSSKIR
;
A
#
# COMPACT_ATOMS: atom_id res chain seq x y z
N MET A 1 -3.68 16.66 -12.97
CA MET A 1 -2.78 15.56 -13.39
C MET A 1 -2.13 15.06 -12.11
N LEU A 2 -2.20 13.75 -11.79
CA LEU A 2 -1.45 13.19 -10.67
C LEU A 2 0.02 13.15 -11.10
N GLU A 3 0.78 14.20 -10.75
CA GLU A 3 2.23 14.18 -10.96
C GLU A 3 2.83 13.10 -10.06
N PHE A 4 3.59 12.20 -10.67
CA PHE A 4 4.42 11.25 -9.95
C PHE A 4 5.32 12.02 -8.97
N ASN A 5 5.35 11.62 -7.69
CA ASN A 5 6.16 12.27 -6.66
C ASN A 5 7.47 11.48 -6.44
N PRO A 6 8.56 11.79 -7.15
CA PRO A 6 9.86 11.11 -6.99
C PRO A 6 10.51 11.41 -5.64
N GLU A 7 10.19 12.54 -5.01
CA GLU A 7 10.73 12.89 -3.70
C GLU A 7 10.20 11.97 -2.61
N LEU A 8 8.97 11.48 -2.74
CA LEU A 8 8.44 10.44 -1.87
C LEU A 8 9.35 9.21 -1.94
N PHE A 9 9.57 8.63 -3.12
CA PHE A 9 10.49 7.49 -3.29
C PHE A 9 11.90 7.76 -2.75
N THR A 10 12.41 8.98 -2.94
CA THR A 10 13.74 9.36 -2.47
C THR A 10 13.81 9.51 -0.95
N GLN A 11 12.78 10.08 -0.31
CA GLN A 11 12.66 10.12 1.15
C GLN A 11 12.48 8.72 1.73
N LEU A 12 11.65 7.89 1.09
CA LEU A 12 11.41 6.50 1.44
C LEU A 12 12.71 5.67 1.39
N ASN A 13 13.56 5.87 0.38
CA ASN A 13 14.83 5.16 0.24
C ASN A 13 15.92 5.65 1.22
N ARG A 14 15.75 6.83 1.84
CA ARG A 14 16.67 7.39 2.85
C ARG A 14 16.31 6.99 4.28
N GLN A 15 15.11 6.45 4.49
CA GLN A 15 14.65 6.02 5.81
C GLN A 15 14.92 4.53 5.99
N SER A 16 15.52 4.15 7.12
CA SER A 16 15.70 2.73 7.47
C SER A 16 14.40 2.05 7.87
N ARG A 17 13.34 2.82 8.18
CA ARG A 17 12.01 2.33 8.52
C ARG A 17 10.90 3.27 8.04
N PHE A 18 9.87 2.70 7.43
CA PHE A 18 8.61 3.36 7.12
C PHE A 18 7.76 3.53 8.38
N ARG A 19 6.97 4.61 8.45
CA ARG A 19 6.03 4.83 9.56
C ARG A 19 4.61 4.94 9.04
N GLU A 20 3.80 3.95 9.39
CA GLU A 20 2.36 3.96 9.14
C GLU A 20 1.70 5.18 9.81
N ASN A 21 0.77 5.80 9.10
CA ASN A 21 -0.01 6.93 9.58
C ASN A 21 -1.29 7.09 8.75
N THR A 22 -2.09 8.12 9.05
CA THR A 22 -3.37 8.35 8.35
C THR A 22 -3.26 8.48 6.83
N LEU A 23 -2.11 8.91 6.29
CA LEU A 23 -1.86 9.09 4.85
C LEU A 23 -0.92 8.02 4.26
N ILE A 24 -0.40 7.10 5.08
CA ILE A 24 0.51 6.05 4.64
C ILE A 24 0.07 4.74 5.31
N ASP A 25 -0.49 3.85 4.52
CA ASP A 25 -0.82 2.48 4.91
C ASP A 25 0.27 1.54 4.43
N LEU A 26 0.68 0.58 5.28
CA LEU A 26 1.76 -0.36 5.00
C LEU A 26 1.19 -1.76 4.81
N LYS A 27 1.55 -2.40 3.69
CA LYS A 27 1.13 -3.77 3.38
C LYS A 27 2.34 -4.59 2.98
N ARG A 28 2.44 -5.80 3.53
CA ARG A 28 3.50 -6.73 3.12
C ARG A 28 3.22 -7.32 1.73
N ASP A 29 1.99 -7.78 1.52
CA ASP A 29 1.60 -8.58 0.36
C ASP A 29 0.59 -7.85 -0.52
N LEU A 30 0.46 -8.27 -1.78
CA LEU A 30 -0.60 -7.79 -2.66
C LEU A 30 -1.91 -8.52 -2.38
N TYR A 31 -3.02 -7.81 -2.56
CA TYR A 31 -4.35 -8.42 -2.58
C TYR A 31 -4.49 -9.37 -3.77
N CYS A 32 -5.07 -10.54 -3.54
CA CYS A 32 -5.58 -11.36 -4.63
C CYS A 32 -6.90 -10.78 -5.11
N VAL A 33 -6.93 -10.13 -6.27
CA VAL A 33 -8.16 -9.48 -6.77
C VAL A 33 -8.92 -10.37 -7.76
N ARG A 34 -8.19 -11.22 -8.49
CA ARG A 34 -8.78 -12.02 -9.57
C ARG A 34 -9.34 -13.33 -9.02
N GLY A 35 -10.65 -13.50 -9.09
CA GLY A 35 -11.34 -14.73 -8.66
C GLY A 35 -11.35 -14.92 -7.14
N ASP A 36 -11.07 -13.87 -6.39
CA ASP A 36 -11.13 -13.84 -4.93
C ASP A 36 -11.91 -12.59 -4.48
N ASP A 37 -13.20 -12.79 -4.21
CA ASP A 37 -14.10 -11.72 -3.78
C ASP A 37 -13.67 -11.11 -2.44
N LYS A 38 -13.00 -11.89 -1.58
CA LYS A 38 -12.52 -11.39 -0.29
C LYS A 38 -11.35 -10.45 -0.49
N GLY A 39 -10.36 -10.86 -1.27
CA GLY A 39 -9.20 -10.02 -1.58
C GLY A 39 -9.58 -8.74 -2.35
N LEU A 40 -10.55 -8.83 -3.27
CA LEU A 40 -11.14 -7.66 -3.93
C LEU A 40 -11.84 -6.72 -2.93
N ALA A 41 -12.64 -7.26 -2.00
CA ALA A 41 -13.35 -6.45 -1.01
C ALA A 41 -12.40 -5.74 -0.04
N GLU A 42 -11.33 -6.41 0.40
CA GLU A 42 -10.28 -5.81 1.23
C GLU A 42 -9.54 -4.70 0.48
N PHE A 43 -9.17 -4.93 -0.78
CA PHE A 43 -8.54 -3.91 -1.62
C PHE A 43 -9.42 -2.65 -1.78
N ILE A 44 -10.71 -2.84 -2.12
CA ILE A 44 -11.65 -1.73 -2.27
C ILE A 44 -11.81 -0.95 -0.96
N ARG A 45 -11.89 -1.65 0.18
CA ARG A 45 -12.01 -1.01 1.49
C ARG A 45 -10.84 -0.10 1.78
N ASP A 46 -9.62 -0.58 1.57
CA ASP A 46 -8.40 0.19 1.85
C ASP A 46 -8.25 1.36 0.88
N MET A 47 -8.62 1.18 -0.40
CA MET A 47 -8.73 2.29 -1.36
C MET A 47 -9.69 3.39 -0.90
N ILE A 48 -10.89 3.03 -0.43
CA ILE A 48 -11.89 4.00 0.07
C ILE A 48 -11.36 4.72 1.30
N ALA A 49 -10.73 4.00 2.23
CA ALA A 49 -10.12 4.58 3.42
C ALA A 49 -9.07 5.64 3.05
N MET A 50 -8.18 5.33 2.11
CA MET A 50 -7.14 6.25 1.66
C MET A 50 -7.70 7.45 0.88
N ALA A 51 -8.72 7.25 0.03
CA ALA A 51 -9.39 8.35 -0.65
C ALA A 51 -10.03 9.33 0.36
N ASN A 52 -10.67 8.81 1.40
CA ASN A 52 -11.25 9.62 2.47
C ASN A 52 -10.19 10.35 3.30
N ALA A 53 -9.08 9.69 3.62
CA ALA A 53 -7.96 10.30 4.34
C ALA A 53 -7.33 11.45 3.53
N SER A 54 -7.09 11.20 2.24
CA SER A 54 -6.58 12.20 1.30
C SER A 54 -7.50 13.42 1.24
N ARG A 55 -8.80 13.20 1.02
CA ARG A 55 -9.82 14.27 1.00
C ARG A 55 -9.83 15.07 2.31
N ARG A 56 -9.81 14.40 3.47
CA ARG A 56 -9.87 15.06 4.78
C ARG A 56 -8.63 15.91 5.07
N ARG A 57 -7.46 15.48 4.61
CA ARG A 57 -6.17 16.14 4.91
C ARG A 57 -5.71 17.10 3.81
N GLY A 58 -6.34 17.10 2.64
CA GLY A 58 -5.92 17.89 1.49
C GLY A 58 -4.53 17.50 0.97
N LYS A 59 -4.12 16.24 1.18
CA LYS A 59 -2.79 15.72 0.83
C LYS A 59 -2.93 14.33 0.21
N PRO A 60 -2.04 13.93 -0.71
CA PRO A 60 -2.02 12.57 -1.23
C PRO A 60 -1.90 11.53 -0.10
N ALA A 61 -2.57 10.40 -0.28
CA ALA A 61 -2.45 9.22 0.59
C ALA A 61 -1.90 8.05 -0.24
N TYR A 62 -1.15 7.17 0.41
CA TYR A 62 -0.39 6.09 -0.24
C TYR A 62 -0.59 4.77 0.49
N ILE A 63 -0.68 3.68 -0.29
CA ILE A 63 -0.54 2.31 0.19
C ILE A 63 0.83 1.82 -0.30
N LEU A 64 1.72 1.44 0.62
CA LEU A 64 3.05 0.96 0.32
C LEU A 64 3.10 -0.56 0.46
N PHE A 65 3.38 -1.25 -0.64
CA PHE A 65 3.50 -2.70 -0.68
C PHE A 65 4.95 -3.15 -0.47
N GLY A 66 5.13 -4.36 0.08
CA GLY A 66 6.45 -4.92 0.36
C GLY A 66 7.08 -4.41 1.65
N VAL A 67 6.28 -3.84 2.55
CA VAL A 67 6.74 -3.30 3.83
C VAL A 67 6.11 -4.10 4.98
N ASN A 68 6.94 -4.53 5.93
CA ASN A 68 6.49 -5.19 7.15
C ASN A 68 5.84 -4.16 8.11
N ASN A 69 5.05 -4.64 9.07
CA ASN A 69 4.35 -3.77 10.03
C ASN A 69 5.30 -2.93 10.91
N ASP A 70 6.56 -3.34 11.03
CA ASP A 70 7.60 -2.58 11.75
C ASP A 70 8.27 -1.50 10.88
N GLY A 71 7.81 -1.35 9.63
CA GLY A 71 8.35 -0.40 8.67
C GLY A 71 9.59 -0.89 7.94
N THR A 72 10.00 -2.15 8.04
CA THR A 72 11.14 -2.67 7.27
C THR A 72 10.72 -3.19 5.90
N ILE A 73 11.62 -3.17 4.92
CA ILE A 73 11.37 -3.78 3.61
C ILE A 73 11.34 -5.30 3.77
N SER A 74 10.35 -5.96 3.17
CA SER A 74 10.27 -7.43 3.21
C SER A 74 11.36 -8.05 2.33
N GLU A 75 12.31 -8.76 2.95
CA GLU A 75 13.47 -9.38 2.28
C GLU A 75 13.09 -10.44 1.23
N GLY A 76 11.84 -10.93 1.25
CA GLY A 76 11.31 -11.92 0.29
C GLY A 76 10.65 -11.33 -0.96
N GLY A 77 10.73 -10.01 -1.17
CA GLY A 77 10.00 -9.30 -2.22
C GLY A 77 8.49 -9.23 -1.95
N ILE A 78 7.75 -8.64 -2.90
CA ILE A 78 6.28 -8.55 -2.82
C ILE A 78 5.69 -9.87 -3.30
N LYS A 79 5.06 -10.64 -2.39
CA LYS A 79 4.35 -11.85 -2.79
C LYS A 79 2.95 -11.46 -3.30
N GLY A 80 2.70 -11.77 -4.57
CA GLY A 80 1.33 -11.84 -5.08
C GLY A 80 0.66 -13.08 -4.54
N GLN A 81 -0.52 -12.94 -3.94
CA GLN A 81 -1.36 -14.10 -3.67
C GLN A 81 -1.90 -14.60 -5.01
N SER A 82 -1.35 -15.71 -5.53
CA SER A 82 -1.90 -16.36 -6.72
C SER A 82 -3.19 -17.08 -6.34
N SER A 83 -4.30 -16.66 -6.93
CA SER A 83 -5.50 -17.48 -6.98
C SER A 83 -5.17 -18.75 -7.78
N LYS A 84 -5.25 -19.92 -7.13
CA LYS A 84 -5.28 -21.19 -7.86
C LYS A 84 -6.55 -21.17 -8.72
N ILE A 85 -6.38 -20.98 -10.02
CA ILE A 85 -7.44 -21.22 -11.00
C ILE A 85 -7.77 -22.71 -10.86
N ARG A 86 -8.97 -23.01 -10.34
CA ARG A 86 -9.56 -24.35 -10.37
C ARG A 86 -10.16 -24.61 -11.73
#